data_AF-A0A0K1EH78-F1
#
_entry.id   AF-A0A0K1EH78-F1
#
_cell.length_a   1.000
_cell.length_b   1.000
_cell.length_c   1.000
_cell.angle_alpha   90.00
_cell.angle_beta   90.00
_cell.angle_gamma   90.00
#
_symmetry.space_group_name_H-M   'P 1'
#
loop_
_entity.id
_entity.type
_entity.pdbx_description
1 polymer ?
#
loop_
_entity_poly.entity_id
_entity_poly.type
_entity_poly.pdbx_seq_one_letter_code
_entity_poly.pdbx_strand_id
1 'polypeptide(L)'
;MSTTMAADPPLGAFKHPGLALGSTPVRADAAPDVARSSTSVRRDEGSDGAQDPDGVQGATSVQGEEGSDLAVRATSVQGDAIGAVLAEPELRRALESFVRRRVPEADVDDVVQTVLCDALAAPGRPGDPEGLRRWVMGIARHKVVDHHRRALQEAVAELPEMAAPPPPLEERAMARWAERQAGGAREATETLRWMAREGEGEKLESIAAEEQVPPTRVRQRVSRMRRWMREQWLAELAAVAALSVLAFLLARAVLKEEPQIAPMPELPKVGPEMADPIERGRALRAAGFEACERAAWSECLERLDEAAGLDPAGDAAPQVGQARARARQALESAPKAAPESTSFAPIAPSSLAPTAAPPAPAPVSTSEKSRSTSKLAPPPDRPVKPLKPFVDPKKEAVVEPRSDREAMEREKKALAQREQEARALKKPVSGKPSPTSGKPAPGKPTSPSGKAASKSEPL
;
A
#
# COMPACT_ATOMS: atom_id res chain seq x y z
N MET A 1 53.97 -34.37 29.48
CA MET A 1 53.00 -34.73 28.43
C MET A 1 52.62 -33.45 27.73
N SER A 2 53.24 -33.22 26.58
CA SER A 2 53.13 -31.98 25.80
C SER A 2 52.00 -32.14 24.78
N THR A 3 51.04 -31.22 24.77
CA THR A 3 49.95 -31.22 23.78
C THR A 3 50.22 -30.14 22.74
N THR A 4 50.34 -30.61 21.51
CA THR A 4 50.73 -29.89 20.30
C THR A 4 49.57 -29.06 19.75
N MET A 5 49.85 -27.82 19.33
CA MET A 5 48.95 -26.95 18.56
C MET A 5 48.77 -27.49 17.13
N ALA A 6 47.52 -27.51 16.65
CA ALA A 6 47.17 -27.81 15.26
C ALA A 6 47.01 -26.49 14.48
N ALA A 7 47.62 -26.45 13.29
CA ALA A 7 47.65 -25.32 12.37
C ALA A 7 46.48 -25.37 11.37
N ASP A 8 46.00 -24.18 11.00
CA ASP A 8 44.99 -23.95 9.96
C ASP A 8 45.49 -24.33 8.54
N PRO A 9 44.61 -24.82 7.64
CA PRO A 9 44.95 -25.06 6.24
C PRO A 9 44.85 -23.78 5.37
N PRO A 10 45.65 -23.66 4.30
CA PRO A 10 45.68 -22.47 3.46
C PRO A 10 44.52 -22.43 2.45
N LEU A 11 43.99 -21.22 2.27
CA LEU A 11 42.95 -20.85 1.30
C LEU A 11 43.40 -21.13 -0.14
N GLY A 12 42.60 -21.95 -0.84
CA GLY A 12 42.77 -22.27 -2.25
C GLY A 12 42.42 -21.10 -3.16
N ALA A 13 43.30 -20.85 -4.11
CA ALA A 13 43.18 -19.85 -5.17
C ALA A 13 42.03 -20.20 -6.14
N PHE A 14 41.00 -19.37 -6.20
CA PHE A 14 40.00 -19.39 -7.27
C PHE A 14 40.53 -18.65 -8.49
N LYS A 15 40.69 -19.39 -9.59
CA LYS A 15 41.13 -18.91 -10.91
C LYS A 15 39.89 -18.54 -11.73
N HIS A 16 39.60 -17.26 -11.87
CA HIS A 16 38.55 -16.77 -12.78
C HIS A 16 39.06 -16.75 -14.24
N PRO A 17 38.26 -17.18 -15.23
CA PRO A 17 38.58 -17.01 -16.64
C PRO A 17 38.30 -15.56 -17.07
N GLY A 18 39.27 -15.01 -17.82
CA GLY A 18 39.31 -13.61 -18.22
C GLY A 18 38.20 -13.19 -19.18
N LEU A 19 37.69 -11.98 -18.94
CA LEU A 19 36.98 -11.18 -19.91
C LEU A 19 37.87 -10.00 -20.30
N ALA A 20 38.17 -9.93 -21.59
CA ALA A 20 38.98 -8.90 -22.21
C ALA A 20 38.31 -7.52 -22.10
N LEU A 21 38.99 -6.58 -21.47
CA LEU A 21 38.65 -5.16 -21.48
C LEU A 21 39.18 -4.53 -22.78
N GLY A 22 38.28 -4.25 -23.71
CA GLY A 22 38.53 -3.33 -24.82
C GLY A 22 38.52 -1.90 -24.32
N SER A 23 39.70 -1.28 -24.24
CA SER A 23 39.86 0.15 -24.03
C SER A 23 39.37 0.92 -25.25
N THR A 24 38.44 1.86 -25.05
CA THR A 24 38.16 2.94 -26.02
C THR A 24 38.53 4.27 -25.38
N PRO A 25 39.08 5.23 -26.15
CA PRO A 25 39.63 6.46 -25.60
C PRO A 25 38.53 7.47 -25.25
N VAL A 26 38.70 8.08 -24.07
CA VAL A 26 37.93 9.22 -23.57
C VAL A 26 38.15 10.42 -24.48
N ARG A 27 37.07 10.91 -25.10
CA ARG A 27 37.02 12.20 -25.78
C ARG A 27 36.42 13.22 -24.82
N ALA A 28 37.25 14.14 -24.35
CA ALA A 28 36.84 15.31 -23.61
C ALA A 28 36.22 16.31 -24.58
N ASP A 29 34.95 16.66 -24.39
CA ASP A 29 34.32 17.79 -25.06
C ASP A 29 33.46 18.59 -24.07
N ALA A 30 33.91 19.83 -23.89
CA ALA A 30 33.27 21.08 -23.51
C ALA A 30 31.87 21.08 -22.85
N ALA A 31 31.80 21.71 -21.68
CA ALA A 31 30.58 22.29 -21.12
C ALA A 31 30.21 23.60 -21.82
N PRO A 32 28.93 23.85 -22.15
CA PRO A 32 28.45 25.19 -22.41
C PRO A 32 27.79 25.80 -21.17
N ASP A 33 28.30 26.99 -20.86
CA ASP A 33 27.75 28.03 -19.99
C ASP A 33 26.35 28.44 -20.49
N VAL A 34 25.33 28.42 -19.63
CA VAL A 34 23.97 28.87 -19.98
C VAL A 34 23.57 30.02 -19.06
N ALA A 35 23.59 31.21 -19.67
CA ALA A 35 23.08 32.46 -19.13
C ALA A 35 21.58 32.36 -18.80
N ARG A 36 21.21 32.78 -17.58
CA ARG A 36 19.84 33.06 -17.15
C ARG A 36 19.32 34.31 -17.86
N SER A 37 18.28 34.15 -18.68
CA SER A 37 17.44 35.25 -19.15
C SER A 37 16.14 35.27 -18.35
N SER A 38 15.98 36.32 -17.55
CA SER A 38 14.74 36.63 -16.83
C SER A 38 13.78 37.38 -17.75
N THR A 39 12.62 36.80 -18.05
CA THR A 39 11.52 37.47 -18.75
C THR A 39 10.37 37.72 -17.78
N SER A 40 10.12 39.00 -17.48
CA SER A 40 8.94 39.45 -16.73
C SER A 40 7.72 39.40 -17.65
N VAL A 41 6.68 38.66 -17.25
CA VAL A 41 5.38 38.67 -17.93
C VAL A 41 4.49 39.70 -17.25
N ARG A 42 4.13 40.74 -18.01
CA ARG A 42 3.03 41.68 -17.72
C ARG A 42 1.71 40.93 -17.80
N ARG A 43 0.84 41.13 -16.80
CA ARG A 43 -0.56 40.72 -16.80
C ARG A 43 -1.39 41.89 -17.32
N ASP A 44 -2.04 41.68 -18.46
CA ASP A 44 -3.08 42.55 -19.02
C ASP A 44 -4.40 42.20 -18.32
N GLU A 45 -5.01 43.17 -17.64
CA GLU A 45 -6.38 43.09 -17.14
C GLU A 45 -7.32 43.73 -18.17
N GLY A 46 -8.07 42.90 -18.88
CA GLY A 46 -9.15 43.33 -19.78
C GLY A 46 -10.46 43.43 -19.00
N SER A 47 -10.85 44.68 -18.71
CA SER A 47 -12.11 45.09 -18.07
C SER A 47 -13.22 45.27 -19.12
N ASP A 48 -14.34 44.62 -18.80
CA ASP A 48 -15.75 45.00 -18.98
C ASP A 48 -16.28 45.54 -20.32
N GLY A 49 -17.16 44.71 -20.88
CA GLY A 49 -17.98 45.00 -22.04
C GLY A 49 -19.12 45.96 -21.77
N ALA A 50 -19.37 46.79 -22.78
CA ALA A 50 -20.46 47.73 -22.88
C ALA A 50 -21.76 47.07 -23.40
N GLN A 51 -22.87 47.54 -22.83
CA GLN A 51 -24.23 47.78 -23.33
C GLN A 51 -24.63 47.27 -24.73
N ASP A 52 -25.81 46.63 -24.81
CA ASP A 52 -26.96 47.23 -25.51
C ASP A 52 -28.31 46.63 -25.04
N PRO A 53 -29.39 47.43 -24.95
CA PRO A 53 -30.75 46.99 -24.67
C PRO A 53 -31.67 47.13 -25.90
N ASP A 54 -32.39 46.07 -26.26
CA ASP A 54 -33.64 46.10 -27.05
C ASP A 54 -34.36 44.76 -26.79
N GLY A 55 -35.62 44.66 -26.38
CA GLY A 55 -36.74 45.49 -26.81
C GLY A 55 -37.63 44.71 -27.78
N VAL A 56 -38.15 43.53 -27.40
CA VAL A 56 -39.23 42.85 -28.16
C VAL A 56 -40.27 42.28 -27.21
N GLN A 57 -41.40 42.99 -27.16
CA GLN A 57 -42.69 42.52 -26.65
C GLN A 57 -43.27 41.49 -27.62
N GLY A 58 -43.74 40.35 -27.12
CA GLY A 58 -44.34 39.31 -27.96
C GLY A 58 -45.14 38.28 -27.18
N ALA A 59 -46.44 38.53 -27.09
CA ALA A 59 -47.55 37.57 -27.00
C ALA A 59 -47.46 36.44 -25.95
N THR A 60 -48.10 36.72 -24.81
CA THR A 60 -48.68 35.76 -23.88
C THR A 60 -49.62 34.78 -24.59
N SER A 61 -49.25 33.49 -24.63
CA SER A 61 -50.18 32.38 -24.85
C SER A 61 -50.42 31.69 -23.50
N VAL A 62 -51.52 32.09 -22.86
CA VAL A 62 -52.02 31.53 -21.60
C VAL A 62 -52.91 30.36 -21.96
N GLN A 63 -52.44 29.13 -21.75
CA GLN A 63 -53.27 27.92 -21.64
C GLN A 63 -52.39 26.75 -21.15
N GLY A 64 -52.47 26.43 -19.85
CA GLY A 64 -51.96 25.17 -19.29
C GLY A 64 -51.16 25.23 -17.98
N GLU A 65 -51.55 26.04 -16.98
CA GLU A 65 -50.82 26.14 -15.68
C GLU A 65 -51.56 25.54 -14.46
N GLU A 66 -52.62 24.75 -14.62
CA GLU A 66 -53.31 24.16 -13.45
C GLU A 66 -52.72 22.84 -12.94
N GLY A 67 -51.67 22.31 -13.59
CA GLY A 67 -51.01 21.05 -13.21
C GLY A 67 -49.73 21.17 -12.39
N SER A 68 -49.08 22.34 -12.35
CA SER A 68 -47.76 22.55 -11.73
C SER A 68 -47.85 22.84 -10.22
N ASP A 69 -48.89 23.55 -9.77
CA ASP A 69 -49.02 23.96 -8.36
C ASP A 69 -49.28 22.79 -7.39
N LEU A 70 -49.91 21.71 -7.86
CA LEU A 70 -50.13 20.50 -7.06
C LEU A 70 -48.85 19.68 -6.87
N ALA A 71 -47.96 19.64 -7.86
CA ALA A 71 -46.67 18.94 -7.74
C ALA A 71 -45.69 19.68 -6.82
N VAL A 72 -45.70 21.02 -6.83
CA VAL A 72 -44.88 21.86 -5.93
C VAL A 72 -45.36 21.77 -4.47
N ARG A 73 -46.69 21.67 -4.24
CA ARG A 73 -47.22 21.46 -2.88
C ARG A 73 -46.92 20.06 -2.33
N ALA A 74 -46.98 19.01 -3.15
CA ALA A 74 -46.68 17.65 -2.71
C ALA A 74 -45.20 17.47 -2.31
N THR A 75 -44.27 18.12 -3.01
CA THR A 75 -42.84 18.08 -2.66
C THR A 75 -42.50 18.85 -1.38
N SER A 76 -43.25 19.93 -1.08
CA SER A 76 -43.06 20.71 0.15
C SER A 76 -43.39 19.90 1.42
N VAL A 77 -44.53 19.19 1.44
CA VAL A 77 -44.96 18.41 2.62
C VAL A 77 -44.00 17.24 2.90
N GLN A 78 -43.47 16.63 1.84
CA GLN A 78 -42.49 15.55 1.97
C GLN A 78 -41.11 16.05 2.43
N GLY A 79 -40.78 17.32 2.15
CA GLY A 79 -39.58 17.98 2.65
C GLY A 79 -39.56 18.07 4.18
N ASP A 80 -40.69 18.46 4.78
CA ASP A 80 -40.82 18.66 6.23
C ASP A 80 -40.72 17.34 6.99
N ALA A 81 -41.33 16.27 6.49
CA ALA A 81 -41.27 14.95 7.12
C ALA A 81 -39.83 14.40 7.15
N ILE A 82 -39.06 14.62 6.07
CA ILE A 82 -37.67 14.16 6.00
C ILE A 82 -36.76 15.01 6.89
N GLY A 83 -36.99 16.32 6.92
CA GLY A 83 -36.31 17.22 7.87
C GLY A 83 -36.52 16.77 9.32
N ALA A 84 -37.74 16.39 9.69
CA ALA A 84 -38.05 15.90 11.03
C ALA A 84 -37.30 14.61 11.40
N VAL A 85 -37.18 13.65 10.46
CA VAL A 85 -36.43 12.40 10.71
C VAL A 85 -34.92 12.67 10.82
N LEU A 86 -34.37 13.58 10.01
CA LEU A 86 -32.96 13.97 10.09
C LEU A 86 -32.64 14.77 11.36
N ALA A 87 -33.63 15.50 11.89
CA ALA A 87 -33.53 16.23 13.15
C ALA A 87 -33.69 15.34 14.40
N GLU A 88 -33.99 14.04 14.21
CA GLU A 88 -34.25 13.14 15.34
C GLU A 88 -32.97 12.88 16.16
N PRO A 89 -33.01 13.07 17.49
CA PRO A 89 -31.81 12.95 18.33
C PRO A 89 -31.24 11.53 18.36
N GLU A 90 -32.07 10.51 18.13
CA GLU A 90 -31.62 9.12 18.10
C GLU A 90 -30.74 8.81 16.87
N LEU A 91 -31.13 9.32 15.70
CA LEU A 91 -30.33 9.18 14.48
C LEU A 91 -28.99 9.89 14.64
N ARG A 92 -29.01 11.11 15.20
CA ARG A 92 -27.78 11.87 15.48
C ARG A 92 -26.84 11.12 16.42
N ARG A 93 -27.33 10.60 17.55
CA ARG A 93 -26.52 9.78 18.49
C ARG A 93 -25.95 8.52 17.83
N ALA A 94 -26.73 7.87 16.96
CA ALA A 94 -26.27 6.70 16.22
C ALA A 94 -25.15 7.05 15.23
N LEU A 95 -25.26 8.18 14.53
CA LEU A 95 -24.22 8.71 13.64
C LEU A 95 -22.96 9.08 14.40
N GLU A 96 -23.07 9.86 15.47
CA GLU A 96 -21.94 10.24 16.33
C GLU A 96 -21.22 9.01 16.88
N SER A 97 -21.95 8.02 17.41
CA SER A 97 -21.39 6.75 17.88
C SER A 97 -20.67 5.99 16.77
N PHE A 98 -21.20 6.02 15.55
CA PHE A 98 -20.59 5.38 14.39
C PHE A 98 -19.29 6.06 13.93
N VAL A 99 -19.29 7.40 13.86
CA VAL A 99 -18.16 8.22 13.41
C VAL A 99 -17.04 8.23 14.46
N ARG A 100 -17.36 8.41 15.75
CA ARG A 100 -16.40 8.43 16.86
C ARG A 100 -15.54 7.16 16.95
N ARG A 101 -16.03 6.02 16.49
CA ARG A 101 -15.27 4.76 16.44
C ARG A 101 -14.19 4.73 15.34
N ARG A 102 -14.15 5.70 14.44
CA ARG A 102 -13.34 5.67 13.20
C ARG A 102 -12.59 6.95 12.91
N VAL A 103 -12.96 8.05 13.55
CA VAL A 103 -12.45 9.40 13.30
C VAL A 103 -12.01 9.99 14.65
N PRO A 104 -10.91 10.78 14.71
CA PRO A 104 -10.49 11.47 15.93
C PRO A 104 -11.62 12.29 16.54
N GLU A 105 -11.65 12.42 17.87
CA GLU A 105 -12.75 13.09 18.59
C GLU A 105 -12.98 14.53 18.11
N ALA A 106 -11.91 15.25 17.75
CA ALA A 106 -11.97 16.61 17.26
C ALA A 106 -12.75 16.77 15.94
N ASP A 107 -12.77 15.75 15.07
CA ASP A 107 -13.38 15.82 13.74
C ASP A 107 -14.77 15.15 13.68
N VAL A 108 -15.25 14.58 14.80
CA VAL A 108 -16.50 13.82 14.83
C VAL A 108 -17.69 14.71 14.43
N ASP A 109 -17.78 15.89 15.03
CA ASP A 109 -18.91 16.80 14.80
C ASP A 109 -18.92 17.32 13.37
N ASP A 110 -17.75 17.64 12.80
CA ASP A 110 -17.60 18.11 11.42
C ASP A 110 -18.01 17.05 10.40
N VAL A 111 -17.60 15.79 10.61
CA VAL A 111 -18.00 14.68 9.75
C VAL A 111 -19.51 14.43 9.87
N VAL A 112 -20.07 14.44 11.08
CA VAL A 112 -21.52 14.27 11.29
C VAL A 112 -22.31 15.39 10.62
N GLN A 113 -21.90 16.64 10.78
CA GLN A 113 -22.51 17.79 10.13
C GLN A 113 -22.46 17.65 8.60
N THR A 114 -21.30 17.29 8.05
CA THR A 114 -21.14 17.07 6.60
C THR A 114 -22.08 15.98 6.09
N VAL A 115 -22.24 14.88 6.81
CA VAL A 115 -23.17 13.79 6.45
C VAL A 115 -24.61 14.28 6.41
N LEU A 116 -25.04 15.06 7.41
CA LEU A 116 -26.40 15.58 7.48
C LEU A 116 -26.68 16.64 6.40
N CYS A 117 -25.72 17.52 6.11
CA CYS A 117 -25.81 18.48 5.01
C CYS A 117 -25.94 17.77 3.65
N ASP A 118 -25.12 16.75 3.39
CA ASP A 118 -25.20 15.95 2.17
C ASP A 118 -26.54 15.21 2.07
N ALA A 119 -27.03 14.65 3.17
CA ALA A 119 -28.33 13.98 3.22
C ALA A 119 -29.50 14.94 2.93
N LEU A 120 -29.41 16.19 3.41
CA LEU A 120 -30.40 17.23 3.15
C LEU A 120 -30.37 17.69 1.68
N ALA A 121 -29.18 17.79 1.08
CA ALA A 121 -28.99 18.29 -0.27
C ALA A 121 -29.23 17.24 -1.38
N ALA A 122 -29.15 15.93 -1.07
CA ALA A 122 -29.21 14.93 -2.12
C ALA A 122 -30.63 14.79 -2.73
N PRO A 123 -30.76 14.86 -4.08
CA PRO A 123 -31.99 14.50 -4.75
C PRO A 123 -32.23 12.98 -4.68
N GLY A 124 -33.50 12.56 -4.57
CA GLY A 124 -33.86 11.13 -4.61
C GLY A 124 -33.63 10.37 -3.29
N ARG A 125 -33.55 11.06 -2.17
CA ARG A 125 -33.51 10.44 -0.83
C ARG A 125 -34.77 9.56 -0.58
N PRO A 126 -34.65 8.42 0.11
CA PRO A 126 -35.79 7.56 0.42
C PRO A 126 -36.86 8.33 1.22
N GLY A 127 -38.14 8.13 0.85
CA GLY A 127 -39.26 8.76 1.55
C GLY A 127 -39.66 8.04 2.84
N ASP A 128 -39.25 6.78 3.00
CA ASP A 128 -39.50 6.00 4.21
C ASP A 128 -38.41 6.25 5.27
N PRO A 129 -38.78 6.40 6.55
CA PRO A 129 -37.85 6.79 7.61
C PRO A 129 -36.74 5.75 7.85
N GLU A 130 -37.05 4.44 7.76
CA GLU A 130 -36.06 3.38 7.97
C GLU A 130 -35.05 3.29 6.82
N GLY A 131 -35.52 3.44 5.58
CA GLY A 131 -34.71 3.54 4.37
C GLY A 131 -33.82 4.77 4.40
N LEU A 132 -34.35 5.91 4.84
CA LEU A 132 -33.57 7.13 5.04
C LEU A 132 -32.43 6.91 6.05
N ARG A 133 -32.70 6.31 7.21
CA ARG A 133 -31.65 6.01 8.21
C ARG A 133 -30.55 5.10 7.66
N ARG A 134 -30.91 4.01 6.97
CA ARG A 134 -29.94 3.12 6.33
C ARG A 134 -29.11 3.84 5.26
N TRP A 135 -29.76 4.69 4.47
CA TRP A 135 -29.12 5.47 3.41
C TRP A 135 -28.15 6.52 3.97
N VAL A 136 -28.54 7.26 5.03
CA VAL A 136 -27.66 8.22 5.73
C VAL A 136 -26.43 7.52 6.34
N MET A 137 -26.59 6.33 6.91
CA MET A 137 -25.46 5.52 7.38
C MET A 137 -24.52 5.08 6.24
N GLY A 138 -25.05 4.95 5.01
CA GLY A 138 -24.26 4.75 3.80
C GLY A 138 -23.41 5.97 3.45
N ILE A 139 -24.00 7.18 3.51
CA ILE A 139 -23.26 8.45 3.33
C ILE A 139 -22.15 8.58 4.37
N ALA A 140 -22.43 8.29 5.64
CA ALA A 140 -21.46 8.34 6.73
C ALA A 140 -20.24 7.43 6.47
N ARG A 141 -20.44 6.22 5.94
CA ARG A 141 -19.34 5.32 5.57
C ARG A 141 -18.42 5.96 4.53
N HIS A 142 -18.99 6.55 3.48
CA HIS A 142 -18.19 7.22 2.45
C HIS A 142 -17.45 8.43 2.99
N LYS A 143 -18.10 9.27 3.83
CA LYS A 143 -17.46 10.44 4.44
C LYS A 143 -16.31 10.08 5.37
N VAL A 144 -16.42 8.99 6.13
CA VAL A 144 -15.31 8.49 6.94
C VAL A 144 -14.15 8.03 6.05
N VAL A 145 -14.41 7.32 4.95
CA VAL A 145 -13.35 6.93 4.01
C VAL A 145 -12.69 8.17 3.38
N ASP A 146 -13.47 9.16 2.98
CA ASP A 146 -12.95 10.40 2.41
C ASP A 146 -12.15 11.22 3.44
N HIS A 147 -12.57 11.25 4.71
CA HIS A 147 -11.80 11.86 5.80
C HIS A 147 -10.42 11.21 5.92
N HIS A 148 -10.33 9.89 5.99
CA HIS A 148 -9.04 9.18 6.02
C HIS A 148 -8.18 9.44 4.78
N ARG A 149 -8.80 9.52 3.59
CA ARG A 149 -8.07 9.86 2.36
C ARG A 149 -7.49 11.27 2.40
N ARG A 150 -8.22 12.25 2.96
CA ARG A 150 -7.75 13.64 3.11
C ARG A 150 -6.71 13.75 4.23
N ALA A 151 -6.94 13.13 5.37
CA ALA A 151 -5.99 13.12 6.49
C ALA A 151 -4.63 12.55 6.06
N LEU A 152 -4.62 11.50 5.23
CA LEU A 152 -3.38 10.97 4.64
C LEU A 152 -2.68 11.94 3.69
N GLN A 153 -3.42 12.84 3.02
CA GLN A 153 -2.85 13.87 2.14
C GLN A 153 -2.34 15.07 2.94
N GLU A 154 -3.11 15.51 3.94
CA GLU A 154 -2.77 16.64 4.81
C GLU A 154 -1.59 16.33 5.73
N ALA A 155 -1.52 15.10 6.27
CA ALA A 155 -0.36 14.65 7.05
C ALA A 155 0.95 14.65 6.25
N VAL A 156 0.89 14.49 4.93
CA VAL A 156 2.05 14.61 4.04
C VAL A 156 2.40 16.08 3.78
N ALA A 157 1.42 16.98 3.80
CA ALA A 157 1.59 18.40 3.54
C ALA A 157 2.07 19.22 4.76
N GLU A 158 1.73 18.80 5.99
CA GLU A 158 2.05 19.52 7.23
C GLU A 158 3.41 19.18 7.84
N LEU A 159 4.17 18.25 7.27
CA LEU A 159 5.56 18.07 7.70
C LEU A 159 6.31 19.39 7.41
N PRO A 160 6.90 20.03 8.44
CA PRO A 160 7.76 21.20 8.23
C PRO A 160 8.75 20.83 7.13
N GLU A 161 9.07 21.77 6.24
CA GLU A 161 10.12 21.64 5.23
C GLU A 161 11.50 21.52 5.93
N MET A 162 11.69 20.45 6.70
CA MET A 162 12.96 19.97 7.15
C MET A 162 13.65 19.50 5.90
N ALA A 163 14.80 20.12 5.61
CA ALA A 163 15.70 19.72 4.54
C ALA A 163 15.71 18.20 4.47
N ALA A 164 15.11 17.66 3.40
CA ALA A 164 14.75 16.26 3.33
C ALA A 164 15.97 15.43 3.77
N PRO A 165 15.89 14.70 4.89
CA PRO A 165 16.97 13.80 5.25
C PRO A 165 17.24 12.93 4.03
N PRO A 166 18.51 12.66 3.70
CA PRO A 166 18.87 11.94 2.49
C PRO A 166 17.96 10.72 2.37
N PRO A 167 17.31 10.51 1.20
CA PRO A 167 16.23 9.56 1.07
C PRO A 167 16.67 8.23 1.67
N PRO A 168 15.80 7.58 2.49
CA PRO A 168 16.14 6.36 3.19
C PRO A 168 16.77 5.38 2.20
N LEU A 169 17.73 4.59 2.69
CA LEU A 169 18.59 3.74 1.85
C LEU A 169 17.77 2.82 0.91
N GLU A 170 16.54 2.50 1.31
CA GLU A 170 15.51 1.78 0.57
C GLU A 170 15.04 2.50 -0.71
N GLU A 171 14.76 3.81 -0.67
CA GLU A 171 14.35 4.57 -1.87
C GLU A 171 15.46 4.62 -2.91
N ARG A 172 16.71 4.84 -2.47
CA ARG A 172 17.89 4.77 -3.35
C ARG A 172 18.12 3.36 -3.89
N ALA A 173 17.76 2.33 -3.13
CA ALA A 173 17.83 0.95 -3.60
C ALA A 173 16.76 0.65 -4.66
N MET A 174 15.53 1.13 -4.45
CA MET A 174 14.42 1.00 -5.41
C MET A 174 14.71 1.73 -6.72
N ALA A 175 15.20 2.98 -6.67
CA ALA A 175 15.57 3.74 -7.86
C ALA A 175 16.67 3.02 -8.67
N ARG A 176 17.75 2.56 -8.02
CA ARG A 176 18.82 1.80 -8.68
C ARG A 176 18.35 0.45 -9.23
N TRP A 177 17.40 -0.19 -8.55
CA TRP A 177 16.78 -1.42 -9.07
C TRP A 177 15.97 -1.13 -10.34
N ALA A 178 15.15 -0.07 -10.35
CA ALA A 178 14.37 0.33 -11.51
C ALA A 178 15.26 0.71 -12.71
N GLU A 179 16.36 1.42 -12.47
CA GLU A 179 17.36 1.75 -13.50
C GLU A 179 18.02 0.51 -14.12
N ARG A 180 18.37 -0.49 -13.30
CA ARG A 180 18.91 -1.77 -13.78
C ARG A 180 17.89 -2.52 -14.64
N GLN A 181 16.64 -2.55 -14.20
CA GLN A 181 15.56 -3.22 -14.92
C GLN A 181 15.28 -2.53 -16.26
N ALA A 182 15.35 -1.20 -16.30
CA ALA A 182 15.19 -0.40 -17.51
C ALA A 182 16.32 -0.57 -18.56
N GLY A 183 17.30 -1.45 -18.30
CA GLY A 183 18.36 -1.80 -19.25
C GLY A 183 19.41 -0.70 -19.45
N GLY A 184 19.47 0.29 -18.56
CA GLY A 184 20.45 1.38 -18.61
C GLY A 184 20.38 2.28 -19.84
N ALA A 185 19.37 2.13 -20.71
CA ALA A 185 19.19 3.00 -21.85
C ALA A 185 18.87 4.41 -21.34
N ARG A 186 19.62 5.42 -21.81
CA ARG A 186 19.43 6.83 -21.42
C ARG A 186 17.97 7.28 -21.49
N GLU A 187 17.30 6.87 -22.56
CA GLU A 187 15.87 7.11 -22.79
C GLU A 187 14.95 6.56 -21.68
N ALA A 188 15.30 5.40 -21.13
CA ALA A 188 14.55 4.73 -20.09
C ALA A 188 14.80 5.40 -18.73
N THR A 189 16.04 5.82 -18.45
CA THR A 189 16.40 6.62 -17.28
C THR A 189 15.69 7.98 -17.28
N GLU A 190 15.62 8.66 -18.44
CA GLU A 190 14.85 9.91 -18.58
C GLU A 190 13.36 9.68 -18.30
N THR A 191 12.79 8.58 -18.83
CA THR A 191 11.38 8.24 -18.59
C THR A 191 11.11 7.91 -17.11
N LEU A 192 12.05 7.24 -16.43
CA LEU A 192 12.01 6.99 -14.98
C LEU A 192 12.03 8.29 -14.18
N ARG A 193 12.90 9.24 -14.57
CA ARG A 193 12.98 10.56 -13.95
C ARG A 193 11.67 11.33 -14.11
N TRP A 194 11.02 11.26 -15.28
CA TRP A 194 9.69 11.87 -15.47
C TRP A 194 8.62 11.23 -14.59
N MET A 195 8.65 9.91 -14.41
CA MET A 195 7.73 9.20 -13.52
C MET A 195 7.92 9.57 -12.04
N ALA A 196 9.17 9.77 -11.60
CA ALA A 196 9.46 10.21 -10.24
C ALA A 196 8.89 11.61 -9.97
N ARG A 197 9.13 12.57 -10.88
CA ARG A 197 8.56 13.94 -10.81
C ARG A 197 7.03 13.94 -10.85
N GLU A 198 6.43 13.09 -11.68
CA GLU A 198 4.96 12.94 -11.69
C GLU A 198 4.42 12.40 -10.36
N GLY A 199 5.17 11.52 -9.69
CA GLY A 199 4.86 11.03 -8.34
C GLY A 199 4.96 12.12 -7.26
N GLU A 200 5.83 13.12 -7.46
CA GLU A 200 5.95 14.32 -6.63
C GLU A 200 4.82 15.35 -6.89
N GLY A 201 3.86 15.03 -7.77
CA GLY A 201 2.71 15.86 -8.08
C GLY A 201 2.90 16.79 -9.27
N GLU A 202 4.04 16.71 -9.96
CA GLU A 202 4.27 17.52 -11.14
C GLU A 202 3.47 17.03 -12.36
N LYS A 203 2.88 17.96 -13.10
CA LYS A 203 2.10 17.62 -14.29
C LYS A 203 3.01 17.25 -15.46
N LEU A 204 2.66 16.20 -16.21
CA LEU A 204 3.46 15.76 -17.37
C LEU A 204 3.64 16.86 -18.43
N GLU A 205 2.74 17.84 -18.49
CA GLU A 205 2.84 19.00 -19.38
C GLU A 205 3.95 19.98 -18.97
N SER A 206 4.20 20.17 -17.67
CA SER A 206 5.31 21.03 -17.21
C SER A 206 6.64 20.34 -17.43
N ILE A 207 6.73 19.03 -17.17
CA ILE A 207 7.91 18.22 -17.48
C ILE A 207 8.21 18.27 -18.98
N ALA A 208 7.19 18.13 -19.83
CA ALA A 208 7.32 18.22 -21.28
C ALA A 208 7.85 19.59 -21.75
N ALA A 209 7.35 20.67 -21.16
CA ALA A 209 7.77 22.04 -21.47
C ALA A 209 9.24 22.29 -21.08
N GLU A 210 9.68 21.83 -19.91
CA GLU A 210 11.06 21.98 -19.44
C GLU A 210 12.05 21.15 -20.26
N GLU A 211 11.71 19.89 -20.54
CA GLU A 211 12.57 18.96 -21.30
C GLU A 211 12.51 19.21 -22.82
N GLN A 212 11.68 20.16 -23.28
CA GLN A 212 11.45 20.49 -24.69
C GLN A 212 10.99 19.28 -25.52
N VAL A 213 10.18 18.40 -24.92
CA VAL A 213 9.61 17.21 -25.56
C VAL A 213 8.10 17.41 -25.74
N PRO A 214 7.48 17.00 -26.86
CA PRO A 214 6.03 17.09 -26.99
C PRO A 214 5.28 16.34 -25.87
N PRO A 215 4.24 16.92 -25.25
CA PRO A 215 3.56 16.32 -24.09
C PRO A 215 2.97 14.95 -24.40
N THR A 216 2.50 14.74 -25.63
CA THR A 216 2.02 13.44 -26.11
C THR A 216 3.09 12.36 -26.03
N ARG A 217 4.36 12.68 -26.34
CA ARG A 217 5.47 11.71 -26.31
C ARG A 217 5.85 11.34 -24.88
N VAL A 218 5.83 12.31 -23.95
CA VAL A 218 6.03 12.07 -22.51
C VAL A 218 4.97 11.11 -21.98
N ARG A 219 3.68 11.43 -22.19
CA ARG A 219 2.54 10.58 -21.78
C ARG A 219 2.63 9.16 -22.35
N GLN A 220 2.97 9.02 -23.64
CA GLN A 220 3.11 7.71 -24.28
C GLN A 220 4.26 6.89 -23.69
N ARG A 221 5.43 7.49 -23.47
CA ARG A 221 6.60 6.79 -22.89
C ARG A 221 6.35 6.37 -21.46
N VAL A 222 5.81 7.27 -20.62
CA VAL A 222 5.43 6.97 -19.24
C VAL A 222 4.39 5.84 -19.19
N SER A 223 3.37 5.89 -20.04
CA SER A 223 2.34 4.84 -20.11
C SER A 223 2.92 3.47 -20.50
N ARG A 224 3.80 3.42 -21.50
CA ARG A 224 4.50 2.19 -21.90
C ARG A 224 5.38 1.65 -20.78
N MET A 225 6.15 2.52 -20.14
CA MET A 225 7.03 2.16 -19.02
C MET A 225 6.24 1.59 -17.84
N ARG A 226 5.11 2.21 -17.47
CA ARG A 226 4.20 1.71 -16.41
C ARG A 226 3.60 0.33 -16.73
N ARG A 227 3.26 0.07 -17.99
CA ARG A 227 2.76 -1.26 -18.41
C ARG A 227 3.87 -2.30 -18.29
N TRP A 228 5.04 -2.00 -18.85
CA TRP A 228 6.19 -2.88 -18.80
C TRP A 228 6.62 -3.21 -17.36
N MET A 229 6.68 -2.21 -16.46
CA MET A 229 6.95 -2.46 -15.04
C MET A 229 5.90 -3.37 -14.42
N ARG A 230 4.60 -3.07 -14.59
CA ARG A 230 3.55 -3.92 -13.99
C ARG A 230 3.64 -5.38 -14.44
N GLU A 231 3.96 -5.62 -15.70
CA GLU A 231 4.17 -6.98 -16.23
C GLU A 231 5.36 -7.68 -15.55
N GLN A 232 6.49 -6.98 -15.38
CA GLN A 232 7.67 -7.53 -14.69
C GLN A 232 7.41 -7.80 -13.20
N TRP A 233 6.82 -6.83 -12.48
CA TRP A 233 6.49 -6.98 -11.06
C TRP A 233 5.49 -8.11 -10.81
N LEU A 234 4.49 -8.29 -11.68
CA LEU A 234 3.55 -9.41 -11.57
C LEU A 234 4.24 -10.76 -11.78
N ALA A 235 5.20 -10.85 -12.70
CA ALA A 235 5.97 -12.07 -12.91
C ALA A 235 6.84 -12.42 -11.70
N GLU A 236 7.52 -11.42 -11.11
CA GLU A 236 8.33 -11.63 -9.90
C GLU A 236 7.46 -12.02 -8.69
N LEU A 237 6.32 -11.35 -8.47
CA LEU A 237 5.39 -11.70 -7.39
C LEU A 237 4.80 -13.09 -7.57
N ALA A 238 4.47 -13.49 -8.80
CA ALA A 238 3.99 -14.84 -9.09
C ALA A 238 5.06 -15.90 -8.81
N ALA A 239 6.33 -15.61 -9.11
CA ALA A 239 7.45 -16.50 -8.81
C ALA A 239 7.67 -16.65 -7.30
N VAL A 240 7.65 -15.55 -6.54
CA VAL A 240 7.76 -15.57 -5.06
C VAL A 240 6.58 -16.34 -4.46
N ALA A 241 5.36 -16.11 -4.93
CA ALA A 241 4.18 -16.86 -4.49
C ALA A 241 4.32 -18.35 -4.77
N ALA A 242 4.75 -18.75 -5.98
CA ALA A 242 4.98 -20.14 -6.33
C ALA A 242 6.07 -20.80 -5.45
N LEU A 243 7.18 -20.09 -5.18
CA LEU A 243 8.23 -20.57 -4.27
C LEU A 243 7.73 -20.72 -2.84
N SER A 244 6.89 -19.78 -2.36
CA SER A 244 6.31 -19.86 -1.01
C SER A 244 5.37 -21.07 -0.87
N VAL A 245 4.56 -21.36 -1.91
CA VAL A 245 3.69 -22.55 -1.94
C VAL A 245 4.53 -23.82 -1.98
N LEU A 246 5.59 -23.86 -2.79
CA LEU A 246 6.50 -25.01 -2.84
C LEU A 246 7.20 -25.25 -1.51
N ALA A 247 7.73 -24.20 -0.88
CA ALA A 247 8.35 -24.27 0.44
C ALA A 247 7.36 -24.76 1.50
N PHE A 248 6.11 -24.30 1.45
CA PHE A 248 5.06 -24.77 2.35
C PHE A 248 4.72 -26.26 2.13
N LEU A 249 4.66 -26.72 0.88
CA LEU A 249 4.43 -28.14 0.57
C LEU A 249 5.60 -29.02 1.03
N LEU A 250 6.84 -28.57 0.86
CA LEU A 250 8.04 -29.26 1.37
C LEU A 250 8.04 -29.29 2.89
N ALA A 251 7.77 -28.17 3.55
CA ALA A 251 7.65 -28.11 5.00
C ALA A 251 6.57 -29.08 5.51
N ARG A 252 5.42 -29.15 4.82
CA ARG A 252 4.37 -30.14 5.15
C ARG A 252 4.78 -31.58 4.87
N ALA A 253 5.60 -31.85 3.86
CA ALA A 253 6.08 -33.20 3.60
C ALA A 253 7.06 -33.66 4.69
N VAL A 254 7.98 -32.78 5.11
CA VAL A 254 8.94 -33.05 6.19
C VAL A 254 8.24 -33.16 7.55
N LEU A 255 7.29 -32.27 7.86
CA LEU A 255 6.54 -32.31 9.12
C LEU A 255 5.51 -33.46 9.19
N LYS A 256 5.18 -34.10 8.07
CA LYS A 256 4.29 -35.27 8.02
C LYS A 256 4.99 -36.60 8.25
N GLU A 257 6.32 -36.61 8.35
CA GLU A 257 7.01 -37.72 9.01
C GLU A 257 6.72 -37.61 10.50
N GLU A 258 5.47 -37.94 10.89
CA GLU A 258 5.29 -38.55 12.19
C GLU A 258 6.18 -39.79 12.15
N PRO A 259 7.23 -39.88 13.00
CA PRO A 259 7.97 -41.12 13.10
C PRO A 259 6.92 -42.18 13.32
N GLN A 260 6.89 -43.18 12.43
CA GLN A 260 6.06 -44.35 12.61
C GLN A 260 6.64 -45.05 13.83
N ILE A 261 6.29 -44.54 15.02
CA ILE A 261 6.56 -45.14 16.31
C ILE A 261 5.83 -46.45 16.18
N ALA A 262 6.60 -47.52 15.91
CA ALA A 262 6.09 -48.88 15.94
C ALA A 262 5.23 -48.97 17.21
N PRO A 263 3.99 -49.47 17.13
CA PRO A 263 3.05 -49.46 18.24
C PRO A 263 3.76 -50.00 19.47
N MET A 264 4.15 -49.08 20.35
CA MET A 264 4.87 -49.42 21.56
C MET A 264 3.88 -50.29 22.34
N PRO A 265 4.27 -51.49 22.80
CA PRO A 265 3.38 -52.34 23.55
C PRO A 265 2.74 -51.48 24.65
N GLU A 266 1.41 -51.46 24.69
CA GLU A 266 0.63 -50.61 25.59
C GLU A 266 1.16 -50.78 27.01
N LEU A 267 2.04 -49.86 27.42
CA LEU A 267 2.36 -49.70 28.82
C LEU A 267 1.04 -49.27 29.47
N PRO A 268 0.67 -49.90 30.60
CA PRO A 268 -0.57 -49.57 31.29
C PRO A 268 -0.62 -48.06 31.45
N LYS A 269 -1.75 -47.44 31.08
CA LYS A 269 -2.06 -46.04 31.39
C LYS A 269 -2.00 -45.88 32.89
N VAL A 270 -0.81 -45.59 33.42
CA VAL A 270 -0.63 -44.91 34.68
C VAL A 270 -1.21 -43.54 34.41
N GLY A 271 -2.50 -43.34 34.73
CA GLY A 271 -3.06 -42.00 34.81
C GLY A 271 -2.13 -41.17 35.68
N PRO A 272 -1.97 -39.85 35.44
CA PRO A 272 -1.01 -39.02 36.15
C PRO A 272 -1.21 -39.24 37.65
N GLU A 273 -0.37 -40.10 38.20
CA GLU A 273 -0.32 -40.44 39.60
C GLU A 273 0.01 -39.11 40.23
N MET A 274 -0.93 -38.61 41.04
CA MET A 274 -0.90 -37.25 41.58
C MET A 274 0.51 -37.00 42.11
N ALA A 275 1.32 -36.26 41.34
CA ALA A 275 2.69 -36.01 41.71
C ALA A 275 2.64 -35.41 43.10
N ASP A 276 3.41 -36.01 44.01
CA ASP A 276 3.55 -35.57 45.39
C ASP A 276 3.58 -34.03 45.39
N PRO A 277 2.70 -33.34 46.13
CA PRO A 277 2.68 -31.87 46.18
C PRO A 277 4.08 -31.25 46.34
N ILE A 278 4.98 -31.94 47.06
CA ILE A 278 6.37 -31.53 47.25
C ILE A 278 7.16 -31.59 45.92
N GLU A 279 6.99 -32.64 45.12
CA GLU A 279 7.65 -32.79 43.82
C GLU A 279 7.15 -31.73 42.82
N ARG A 280 5.84 -31.46 42.82
CA ARG A 280 5.28 -30.34 42.04
C ARG A 280 5.83 -29.00 42.49
N GLY A 281 5.96 -28.77 43.80
CA GLY A 281 6.61 -27.58 44.35
C GLY A 281 8.06 -27.43 43.91
N ARG A 282 8.83 -28.52 43.85
CA ARG A 282 10.21 -28.52 43.31
C ARG A 282 10.25 -28.17 41.82
N ALA A 283 9.36 -28.75 41.01
CA ALA A 283 9.28 -28.45 39.59
C ALA A 283 8.92 -26.99 39.32
N LEU A 284 7.96 -26.42 40.07
CA LEU A 284 7.60 -25.00 39.97
C LEU A 284 8.74 -24.08 40.39
N ARG A 285 9.53 -24.42 41.42
CA ARG A 285 10.74 -23.67 41.78
C ARG A 285 11.77 -23.66 40.66
N ALA A 286 12.06 -24.81 40.04
CA ALA A 286 12.98 -24.90 38.91
C ALA A 286 12.51 -24.01 37.74
N ALA A 287 11.22 -24.11 37.36
CA ALA A 287 10.63 -23.31 36.31
C ALA A 287 10.56 -21.80 36.65
N GLY A 288 10.44 -21.46 37.94
CA GLY A 288 10.53 -20.08 38.44
C GLY A 288 11.95 -19.51 38.30
N PHE A 289 12.99 -20.30 38.62
CA PHE A 289 14.38 -19.88 38.41
C PHE A 289 14.70 -19.62 36.94
N GLU A 290 14.24 -20.48 36.01
CA GLU A 290 14.39 -20.26 34.56
C GLU A 290 13.69 -18.98 34.08
N ALA A 291 12.50 -18.66 34.62
CA ALA A 291 11.81 -17.41 34.31
C ALA A 291 12.60 -16.18 34.81
N CYS A 292 13.19 -16.28 36.00
CA CYS A 292 14.08 -15.25 36.54
C CYS A 292 15.33 -15.05 35.68
N GLU A 293 15.93 -16.11 35.13
CA GLU A 293 17.09 -16.02 34.23
C GLU A 293 16.77 -15.33 32.90
N ARG A 294 15.56 -15.53 32.37
CA ARG A 294 15.05 -14.86 31.17
C ARG A 294 14.54 -13.43 31.41
N ALA A 295 14.74 -12.88 32.61
CA ALA A 295 14.22 -11.57 33.04
C ALA A 295 12.69 -11.42 32.96
N ALA A 296 11.95 -12.53 33.00
CA ALA A 296 10.48 -12.55 33.10
C ALA A 296 10.07 -12.41 34.57
N TRP A 297 10.32 -11.23 35.16
CA TRP A 297 10.26 -11.01 36.61
C TRP A 297 8.90 -11.29 37.26
N SER A 298 7.79 -10.97 36.57
CA SER A 298 6.44 -11.27 37.05
C SER A 298 6.15 -12.77 37.08
N GLU A 299 6.44 -13.48 35.98
CA GLU A 299 6.28 -14.94 35.87
C GLU A 299 7.15 -15.68 36.89
N CYS A 300 8.37 -15.19 37.15
CA CYS A 300 9.25 -15.74 38.17
C CYS A 300 8.61 -15.66 39.57
N LEU A 301 8.09 -14.50 39.97
CA LEU A 301 7.46 -14.33 41.28
C LEU A 301 6.22 -15.21 41.43
N GLU A 302 5.35 -15.25 40.40
CA GLU A 302 4.14 -16.07 40.41
C GLU A 302 4.44 -17.55 40.62
N ARG A 303 5.42 -18.10 39.88
CA ARG A 303 5.80 -19.52 40.02
C ARG A 303 6.45 -19.85 41.36
N LEU A 304 7.28 -18.95 41.89
CA LEU A 304 7.89 -19.14 43.22
C LEU A 304 6.84 -19.05 44.33
N ASP A 305 5.82 -18.19 44.18
CA ASP A 305 4.70 -18.09 45.13
C ASP A 305 3.77 -19.31 45.06
N GLU A 306 3.44 -19.83 43.87
CA GLU A 306 2.70 -21.09 43.72
C GLU A 306 3.47 -22.26 44.35
N ALA A 307 4.78 -22.32 44.10
CA ALA A 307 5.63 -23.36 44.67
C ALA A 307 5.67 -23.30 46.21
N ALA A 308 5.69 -22.11 46.80
CA ALA A 308 5.65 -21.94 48.25
C ALA A 308 4.35 -22.45 48.88
N GLY A 309 3.23 -22.38 48.16
CA GLY A 309 1.96 -22.96 48.58
C GLY A 309 1.97 -24.49 48.65
N LEU A 310 2.82 -25.13 47.85
CA LEU A 310 2.93 -26.60 47.78
C LEU A 310 4.09 -27.17 48.62
N ASP A 311 5.20 -26.43 48.76
CA ASP A 311 6.39 -26.83 49.52
C ASP A 311 6.97 -25.63 50.31
N PRO A 312 6.37 -25.27 51.47
CA PRO A 312 6.84 -24.16 52.30
C PRO A 312 8.26 -24.36 52.85
N ALA A 313 8.66 -25.63 53.08
CA ALA A 313 10.01 -25.96 53.55
C ALA A 313 11.06 -25.66 52.46
N GLY A 314 10.72 -25.93 51.20
CA GLY A 314 11.53 -25.59 50.04
C GLY A 314 11.65 -24.08 49.77
N ASP A 315 10.64 -23.29 50.14
CA ASP A 315 10.64 -21.83 49.98
C ASP A 315 11.61 -21.13 50.96
N ALA A 316 11.92 -21.77 52.09
CA ALA A 316 12.90 -21.28 53.06
C ALA A 316 14.35 -21.34 52.55
N ALA A 317 14.61 -21.89 51.37
CA ALA A 317 15.94 -21.96 50.78
C ALA A 317 16.47 -20.54 50.44
N PRO A 318 17.74 -20.22 50.76
CA PRO A 318 18.29 -18.86 50.56
C PRO A 318 18.29 -18.42 49.09
N GLN A 319 18.38 -19.38 48.15
CA GLN A 319 18.31 -19.12 46.71
C GLN A 319 16.96 -18.56 46.27
N VAL A 320 15.86 -19.04 46.86
CA VAL A 320 14.50 -18.55 46.54
C VAL A 320 14.33 -17.11 47.05
N GLY A 321 14.80 -16.83 48.26
CA GLY A 321 14.82 -15.47 48.80
C GLY A 321 15.62 -14.48 47.94
N GLN A 322 16.81 -14.88 47.47
CA GLN A 322 17.62 -14.07 46.55
C GLN A 322 16.93 -13.83 45.20
N ALA A 323 16.31 -14.86 44.61
CA ALA A 323 15.58 -14.74 43.35
C ALA A 323 14.39 -13.78 43.48
N ARG A 324 13.61 -13.88 44.56
CA ARG A 324 12.48 -12.97 44.85
C ARG A 324 12.95 -11.53 45.04
N ALA A 325 14.03 -11.32 45.80
CA ALA A 325 14.60 -9.99 46.02
C ALA A 325 15.05 -9.35 44.70
N ARG A 326 15.76 -10.12 43.86
CA ARG A 326 16.21 -9.68 42.54
C ARG A 326 15.04 -9.31 41.61
N ALA A 327 14.03 -10.17 41.53
CA ALA A 327 12.85 -9.93 40.69
C ALA A 327 12.08 -8.67 41.13
N ARG A 328 11.90 -8.46 42.45
CA ARG A 328 11.26 -7.25 42.99
C ARG A 328 12.07 -5.99 42.71
N GLN A 329 13.38 -6.02 42.93
CA GLN A 329 14.26 -4.90 42.61
C GLN A 329 14.23 -4.57 41.11
N ALA A 330 14.19 -5.59 40.24
CA ALA A 330 14.09 -5.39 38.81
C ALA A 330 12.77 -4.75 38.39
N LEU A 331 11.65 -5.14 39.02
CA LEU A 331 10.35 -4.52 38.77
C LEU A 331 10.25 -3.08 39.30
N GLU A 332 10.92 -2.77 40.43
CA GLU A 332 10.95 -1.42 41.00
C GLU A 332 11.88 -0.48 40.21
N SER A 333 13.02 -1.00 39.75
CA SER A 333 14.01 -0.25 38.96
C SER A 333 13.66 -0.18 37.47
N ALA A 334 12.72 -1.01 36.99
CA ALA A 334 12.21 -0.90 35.63
C ALA A 334 11.74 0.54 35.45
N PRO A 335 12.33 1.30 34.49
CA PRO A 335 11.97 2.69 34.29
C PRO A 335 10.47 2.69 34.09
N LYS A 336 9.74 3.29 35.06
CA LYS A 336 8.29 3.44 35.01
C LYS A 336 8.04 4.07 33.65
N ALA A 337 7.60 3.25 32.70
CA ALA A 337 7.47 3.64 31.30
C ALA A 337 6.77 4.97 31.37
N ALA A 338 7.51 6.04 31.02
CA ALA A 338 6.99 7.38 31.20
C ALA A 338 5.62 7.35 30.55
N PRO A 339 4.53 7.71 31.27
CA PRO A 339 3.22 7.70 30.66
C PRO A 339 3.42 8.46 29.36
N GLU A 340 3.18 7.78 28.23
CA GLU A 340 3.36 8.36 26.91
C GLU A 340 2.59 9.67 26.97
N SER A 341 3.36 10.75 27.14
CA SER A 341 2.82 12.06 27.39
C SER A 341 2.42 12.52 26.01
N THR A 342 1.23 12.09 25.60
CA THR A 342 0.41 12.71 24.58
C THR A 342 -0.04 14.08 25.10
N SER A 343 0.92 14.89 25.54
CA SER A 343 0.73 16.32 25.80
C SER A 343 1.10 17.00 24.50
N PHE A 344 0.13 17.03 23.58
CA PHE A 344 0.03 18.08 22.59
C PHE A 344 -0.22 19.38 23.35
N ALA A 345 0.86 20.03 23.80
CA ALA A 345 0.78 21.43 24.18
C ALA A 345 0.68 22.25 22.88
N PRO A 346 -0.34 23.11 22.71
CA PRO A 346 -0.39 24.03 21.60
C PRO A 346 0.81 24.99 21.69
N ILE A 347 1.65 24.99 20.66
CA ILE A 347 2.74 25.95 20.51
C ILE A 347 2.11 27.34 20.36
N ALA A 348 2.19 28.14 21.43
CA ALA A 348 1.90 29.56 21.33
C ALA A 348 2.95 30.22 20.41
N PRO A 349 2.54 31.10 19.47
CA PRO A 349 3.46 31.78 18.59
C PRO A 349 4.32 32.76 19.41
N SER A 350 5.60 32.42 19.58
CA SER A 350 6.59 33.38 20.05
C SER A 350 6.78 34.45 18.99
N SER A 351 6.26 35.64 19.30
CA SER A 351 6.57 36.89 18.62
C SER A 351 8.07 37.15 18.72
N LEU A 352 8.79 36.94 17.62
CA LEU A 352 10.14 37.44 17.44
C LEU A 352 10.06 38.79 16.73
N ALA A 353 10.47 39.82 17.47
CA ALA A 353 10.73 41.15 16.95
C ALA A 353 11.83 41.11 15.87
N PRO A 354 11.75 41.96 14.84
CA PRO A 354 12.75 42.02 13.77
C PRO A 354 14.03 42.70 14.26
N THR A 355 15.12 41.93 14.33
CA THR A 355 16.48 42.47 14.45
C THR A 355 16.92 43.04 13.11
N ALA A 356 17.35 44.30 13.15
CA ALA A 356 17.75 45.14 12.03
C ALA A 356 18.84 44.51 11.14
N ALA A 357 18.64 44.63 9.83
CA ALA A 357 19.60 44.30 8.80
C ALA A 357 20.73 45.35 8.72
N PRO A 358 21.99 44.95 8.44
CA PRO A 358 23.07 45.88 8.13
C PRO A 358 22.96 46.43 6.69
N PRO A 359 23.47 47.66 6.42
CA PRO A 359 23.28 48.36 5.16
C PRO A 359 24.16 47.81 4.02
N ALA A 360 23.57 47.76 2.83
CA ALA A 360 24.22 47.40 1.57
C ALA A 360 25.31 48.41 1.15
N PRO A 361 26.44 47.97 0.57
CA PRO A 361 27.42 48.86 -0.04
C PRO A 361 26.96 49.38 -1.42
N ALA A 362 27.32 50.64 -1.68
CA ALA A 362 26.94 51.48 -2.81
C ALA A 362 27.42 50.96 -4.19
N PRO A 363 26.73 51.34 -5.29
CA PRO A 363 27.14 51.01 -6.64
C PRO A 363 28.31 51.90 -7.11
N VAL A 364 29.37 51.25 -7.59
CA VAL A 364 30.50 51.91 -8.25
C VAL A 364 30.14 52.21 -9.70
N SER A 365 30.13 53.50 -10.01
CA SER A 365 30.09 54.05 -11.36
C SER A 365 31.43 53.83 -12.06
N THR A 366 31.42 53.22 -13.24
CA THR A 366 32.53 53.33 -14.20
C THR A 366 31.99 53.75 -15.55
N SER A 367 32.30 55.01 -15.87
CA SER A 367 32.20 55.65 -17.18
C SER A 367 33.19 55.09 -18.20
N GLU A 368 32.82 55.32 -19.47
CA GLU A 368 33.65 55.42 -20.68
C GLU A 368 34.28 54.14 -21.27
N LYS A 369 33.97 53.85 -22.54
CA LYS A 369 34.67 54.49 -23.67
C LYS A 369 34.04 54.18 -25.03
N SER A 370 33.93 55.25 -25.81
CA SER A 370 33.51 55.33 -27.21
C SER A 370 34.49 54.64 -28.18
N ARG A 371 33.99 53.86 -29.15
CA ARG A 371 34.59 53.64 -30.49
C ARG A 371 33.57 52.95 -31.41
N SER A 372 32.96 53.68 -32.35
CA SER A 372 33.34 53.76 -33.78
C SER A 372 32.76 52.63 -34.65
N THR A 373 31.70 53.01 -35.36
CA THR A 373 31.42 52.74 -36.80
C THR A 373 31.90 51.40 -37.40
N SER A 374 30.94 50.57 -37.81
CA SER A 374 30.96 50.00 -39.18
C SER A 374 29.58 49.59 -39.65
N LYS A 375 29.29 50.07 -40.85
CA LYS A 375 28.12 49.94 -41.70
C LYS A 375 28.16 48.57 -42.37
N LEU A 376 27.11 47.75 -42.24
CA LEU A 376 26.93 46.57 -43.09
C LEU A 376 25.46 46.41 -43.48
N ALA A 377 25.28 46.12 -44.77
CA ALA A 377 24.06 46.19 -45.57
C ALA A 377 22.95 45.18 -45.17
N PRO A 378 21.70 45.43 -45.58
CA PRO A 378 20.61 44.46 -45.42
C PRO A 378 20.72 43.31 -46.45
N PRO A 379 20.33 42.07 -46.08
CA PRO A 379 20.23 40.97 -47.03
C PRO A 379 18.95 41.07 -47.90
N PRO A 380 18.97 40.52 -49.13
CA PRO A 380 17.89 40.68 -50.09
C PRO A 380 16.68 39.77 -49.83
N ASP A 381 15.56 40.26 -50.33
CA ASP A 381 14.23 39.66 -50.40
C ASP A 381 14.24 38.16 -50.76
N ARG A 382 13.55 37.37 -49.94
CA ARG A 382 13.10 36.02 -50.31
C ARG A 382 11.67 36.11 -50.86
N PRO A 383 11.37 35.53 -52.04
CA PRO A 383 10.03 35.56 -52.61
C PRO A 383 9.07 34.67 -51.80
N VAL A 384 8.03 35.32 -51.28
CA VAL A 384 6.88 34.67 -50.62
C VAL A 384 6.09 33.90 -51.67
N LYS A 385 5.96 32.58 -51.48
CA LYS A 385 5.09 31.73 -52.30
C LYS A 385 3.61 31.99 -51.95
N PRO A 386 2.70 32.00 -52.93
CA PRO A 386 1.29 32.31 -52.70
C PRO A 386 0.60 31.21 -51.89
N LEU A 387 -0.04 31.63 -50.80
CA LEU A 387 -0.96 30.85 -49.99
C LEU A 387 -2.15 30.40 -50.83
N LYS A 388 -2.46 29.10 -50.78
CA LYS A 388 -3.68 28.51 -51.34
C LYS A 388 -4.90 28.94 -50.51
N PRO A 389 -6.08 29.07 -51.13
CA PRO A 389 -7.29 29.52 -50.44
C PRO A 389 -7.77 28.48 -49.42
N PHE A 390 -8.14 29.02 -48.26
CA PHE A 390 -8.78 28.33 -47.14
C PHE A 390 -10.12 27.73 -47.62
N VAL A 391 -10.28 26.42 -47.44
CA VAL A 391 -11.53 25.70 -47.68
C VAL A 391 -12.23 25.53 -46.33
N ASP A 392 -13.50 25.91 -46.27
CA ASP A 392 -14.38 25.82 -45.11
C ASP A 392 -14.43 24.43 -44.46
N PRO A 393 -14.25 24.29 -43.13
CA PRO A 393 -14.56 23.05 -42.43
C PRO A 393 -16.06 23.00 -42.13
N LYS A 394 -16.84 22.52 -43.10
CA LYS A 394 -18.24 22.16 -42.92
C LYS A 394 -18.34 20.70 -42.49
N LYS A 395 -18.80 20.46 -41.26
CA LYS A 395 -19.30 19.19 -40.68
C LYS A 395 -18.32 18.01 -40.72
N GLU A 396 -17.43 17.94 -39.73
CA GLU A 396 -16.91 16.64 -39.27
C GLU A 396 -17.95 16.00 -38.34
N ALA A 397 -18.56 14.92 -38.82
CA ALA A 397 -19.32 14.01 -38.00
C ALA A 397 -18.39 13.36 -36.98
N VAL A 398 -18.83 13.33 -35.72
CA VAL A 398 -18.23 12.54 -34.64
C VAL A 398 -18.21 11.08 -35.07
N VAL A 399 -17.04 10.61 -35.53
CA VAL A 399 -16.77 9.19 -35.73
C VAL A 399 -16.26 8.64 -34.40
N GLU A 400 -17.14 7.99 -33.65
CA GLU A 400 -16.76 7.20 -32.47
C GLU A 400 -15.69 6.15 -32.85
N PRO A 401 -14.74 5.84 -31.96
CA PRO A 401 -13.67 4.89 -32.22
C PRO A 401 -14.22 3.46 -32.26
N ARG A 402 -14.65 3.03 -33.44
CA ARG A 402 -15.12 1.66 -33.75
C ARG A 402 -14.08 0.55 -33.41
N SER A 403 -12.81 0.93 -33.29
CA SER A 403 -11.66 0.08 -32.97
C SER A 403 -11.76 -0.59 -31.60
N ASP A 404 -12.23 0.11 -30.57
CA ASP A 404 -12.19 -0.42 -29.19
C ASP A 404 -13.29 -1.45 -28.92
N ARG A 405 -14.42 -1.33 -29.64
CA ARG A 405 -15.53 -2.29 -29.57
C ARG A 405 -15.16 -3.63 -30.23
N GLU A 406 -14.43 -3.60 -31.35
CA GLU A 406 -13.95 -4.80 -32.02
C GLU A 406 -12.86 -5.51 -31.21
N ALA A 407 -11.99 -4.76 -30.53
CA ALA A 407 -10.98 -5.32 -29.63
C ALA A 407 -11.62 -6.04 -28.43
N MET A 408 -12.60 -5.42 -27.77
CA MET A 408 -13.33 -6.07 -26.66
C MET A 408 -14.11 -7.30 -27.13
N GLU A 409 -14.69 -7.29 -28.33
CA GLU A 409 -15.41 -8.46 -28.85
C GLU A 409 -14.47 -9.65 -29.13
N ARG A 410 -13.25 -9.40 -29.62
CA ARG A 410 -12.24 -10.44 -29.83
C ARG A 410 -11.77 -11.05 -28.52
N GLU A 411 -11.54 -10.22 -27.50
CA GLU A 411 -11.15 -10.70 -26.17
C GLU A 411 -12.25 -11.54 -25.53
N LYS A 412 -13.52 -11.11 -25.64
CA LYS A 412 -14.67 -11.85 -25.12
C LYS A 412 -14.85 -13.21 -25.80
N LYS A 413 -14.62 -13.28 -27.12
CA LYS A 413 -14.65 -14.55 -27.88
C LYS A 413 -13.50 -15.49 -27.49
N ALA A 414 -12.29 -14.96 -27.27
CA ALA A 414 -11.14 -15.76 -26.82
C ALA A 414 -11.37 -16.36 -25.42
N LEU A 415 -11.99 -15.60 -24.52
CA LEU A 415 -12.29 -16.06 -23.16
C LEU A 415 -13.37 -17.15 -23.15
N ALA A 416 -14.42 -17.01 -23.96
CA ALA A 416 -15.44 -18.02 -24.14
C ALA A 416 -14.88 -19.34 -24.73
N GLN A 417 -13.93 -19.24 -25.67
CA GLN A 417 -13.28 -20.40 -26.26
C GLN A 417 -12.44 -21.17 -25.23
N ARG A 418 -11.66 -20.46 -24.39
CA ARG A 418 -10.89 -21.08 -23.29
C ARG A 418 -11.78 -21.78 -22.27
N GLU A 419 -12.95 -21.21 -21.96
CA GLU A 419 -13.90 -21.86 -21.05
C GLU A 419 -14.49 -23.15 -21.64
N GLN A 420 -14.76 -23.18 -22.94
CA GLN A 420 -15.22 -24.39 -23.64
C GLN A 420 -14.14 -25.49 -23.66
N GLU A 421 -12.89 -25.14 -23.92
CA GLU A 421 -11.77 -26.09 -23.87
C GLU A 421 -11.58 -26.65 -22.45
N ALA A 422 -11.67 -25.81 -21.42
CA ALA A 422 -11.60 -26.24 -20.03
C ALA A 422 -12.75 -27.17 -19.64
N ARG A 423 -13.96 -26.96 -20.18
CA ARG A 423 -15.10 -27.89 -19.99
C ARG A 423 -14.91 -29.21 -20.73
N ALA A 424 -14.27 -29.21 -21.91
CA ALA A 424 -13.99 -30.42 -22.66
C ALA A 424 -12.99 -31.33 -21.91
N LEU A 425 -11.96 -30.74 -21.30
CA LEU A 425 -10.97 -31.46 -20.47
C LEU A 425 -11.57 -32.03 -19.18
N LYS A 426 -12.63 -31.41 -18.64
CA LYS A 426 -13.29 -31.86 -17.41
C LYS A 426 -14.35 -32.94 -17.63
N LYS A 427 -14.66 -33.35 -18.86
CA LYS A 427 -15.57 -34.48 -19.07
C LYS A 427 -14.87 -35.77 -18.65
N PRO A 428 -15.32 -36.46 -17.57
CA PRO A 428 -14.74 -37.73 -17.20
C PRO A 428 -14.96 -38.71 -18.35
N VAL A 429 -13.88 -39.37 -18.77
CA VAL A 429 -13.95 -40.50 -19.70
C VAL A 429 -14.80 -41.57 -19.01
N SER A 430 -16.08 -41.60 -19.35
CA SER A 430 -17.02 -42.65 -18.96
C SER A 430 -16.55 -43.96 -19.59
N GLY A 431 -15.61 -44.62 -18.91
CA GLY A 431 -15.21 -45.99 -19.19
C GLY A 431 -16.41 -46.90 -19.05
N LYS A 432 -16.84 -47.45 -20.18
CA LYS A 432 -17.82 -48.55 -20.26
C LYS A 432 -17.31 -49.72 -19.39
N PRO A 433 -18.08 -50.24 -18.43
CA PRO A 433 -17.69 -51.43 -17.70
C PRO A 433 -17.80 -52.66 -18.62
N SER A 434 -16.67 -53.35 -18.81
CA SER A 434 -16.62 -54.65 -19.47
C SER A 434 -17.26 -55.74 -18.60
N PRO A 435 -17.95 -56.73 -19.19
CA PRO A 435 -18.59 -57.81 -18.45
C PRO A 435 -17.59 -58.96 -18.22
N THR A 436 -17.22 -59.19 -16.96
CA THR A 436 -16.58 -60.45 -16.53
C THR A 436 -17.19 -60.82 -15.17
N SER A 437 -18.08 -61.80 -15.12
CA SER A 437 -17.83 -63.26 -15.06
C SER A 437 -17.59 -63.73 -13.63
N GLY A 438 -18.43 -64.68 -13.18
CA GLY A 438 -18.03 -65.72 -12.25
C GLY A 438 -18.24 -65.46 -10.76
N LYS A 439 -19.45 -65.74 -10.28
CA LYS A 439 -19.75 -66.05 -8.88
C LYS A 439 -19.26 -67.47 -8.55
N PRO A 440 -18.62 -67.72 -7.39
CA PRO A 440 -18.86 -68.98 -6.69
C PRO A 440 -19.27 -68.78 -5.23
N ALA A 441 -20.02 -69.78 -4.76
CA ALA A 441 -20.72 -69.88 -3.48
C ALA A 441 -19.79 -70.14 -2.27
N PRO A 442 -20.28 -69.96 -1.03
CA PRO A 442 -19.48 -70.14 0.19
C PRO A 442 -19.41 -71.62 0.61
N GLY A 443 -18.20 -72.13 0.76
CA GLY A 443 -17.89 -73.46 1.28
C GLY A 443 -17.22 -73.40 2.66
N LYS A 444 -17.62 -74.35 3.51
CA LYS A 444 -17.33 -74.56 4.95
C LYS A 444 -15.86 -74.52 5.41
N PRO A 445 -15.63 -74.37 6.73
CA PRO A 445 -14.33 -74.48 7.36
C PRO A 445 -13.94 -75.94 7.65
N THR A 446 -12.68 -76.29 7.43
CA THR A 446 -12.05 -77.51 7.98
C THR A 446 -10.62 -77.18 8.44
N SER A 447 -10.35 -77.44 9.73
CA SER A 447 -9.01 -77.64 10.27
C SER A 447 -8.28 -78.78 9.56
N PRO A 448 -6.94 -78.78 9.55
CA PRO A 448 -6.16 -79.63 10.47
C PRO A 448 -4.92 -78.89 11.03
N SER A 449 -4.52 -79.06 12.29
CA SER A 449 -3.75 -80.19 12.87
C SER A 449 -2.43 -80.51 12.13
N GLY A 450 -1.31 -80.28 12.83
CA GLY A 450 0.08 -80.60 12.42
C GLY A 450 1.03 -79.51 12.91
N LYS A 451 1.72 -79.58 14.05
CA LYS A 451 2.73 -80.55 14.56
C LYS A 451 4.05 -80.46 13.78
N ALA A 452 5.07 -79.86 14.44
CA ALA A 452 6.54 -79.88 14.21
C ALA A 452 7.11 -78.45 14.24
N ALA A 453 8.34 -78.17 14.64
CA ALA A 453 9.31 -78.87 15.47
C ALA A 453 10.30 -77.81 15.96
N SER A 454 10.85 -78.08 17.13
CA SER A 454 11.98 -77.40 17.75
C SER A 454 13.15 -77.20 16.78
N LYS A 455 13.74 -75.99 16.80
CA LYS A 455 15.20 -75.87 16.66
C LYS A 455 15.71 -74.62 17.39
N SER A 456 16.11 -74.86 18.62
CA SER A 456 17.23 -74.20 19.30
C SER A 456 18.51 -74.32 18.46
N GLU A 457 19.28 -73.25 18.34
CA GLU A 457 20.65 -73.19 18.91
C GLU A 457 21.31 -71.81 18.71
N PRO A 458 22.36 -71.49 19.52
CA PRO A 458 22.80 -70.14 19.85
C PRO A 458 24.17 -69.78 19.25
N LEU A 459 24.46 -68.47 19.18
CA LEU A 459 25.58 -67.75 19.82
C LEU A 459 25.62 -66.29 19.36
#